data_AF-A0AAN8F3W9-F1
#
_entry.id   AF-A0AAN8F3W9-F1
#
_cell.length_a   1.000
_cell.length_b   1.000
_cell.length_c   1.000
_cell.angle_alpha   90.00
_cell.angle_beta   90.00
_cell.angle_gamma   90.00
#
_symmetry.space_group_name_H-M   'P 1'
#
loop_
_entity.id
_entity.type
_entity.pdbx_description
1 polymer ?
#
loop_
_entity_poly.entity_id
_entity_poly.type
_entity_poly.pdbx_seq_one_letter_code
_entity_poly.pdbx_strand_id
1 'polypeptide(L)'
;MAVKRDDVESIPNLKPLSKGEGNERLKLKIVDFDAEILRMNYEALGCTHRMVAELEKMNEEGVMTLSALENQDEQLDKLEANLHQINDDISAVTSDITKMERCCCFPVLCLPLRRFRRNKDKESNIRAVASSSIVVKHRPSQKPDGAFIPRLTDTVVEDEIEDNLRQVNETLDNIKHLAVDINVQLSIQEPKIDRIQNLIDTSDLAMDGANEKVKRLLSD
;
A
#
# COMPACT_ATOMS: atom_id res chain seq x y z
N MET A 1 -17.90 -30.26 -52.74
CA MET A 1 -18.74 -30.69 -53.87
C MET A 1 -20.00 -29.86 -53.89
N ALA A 2 -20.45 -29.49 -55.08
CA ALA A 2 -21.33 -28.37 -55.38
C ALA A 2 -22.75 -28.48 -54.83
N VAL A 3 -23.30 -27.37 -54.34
CA VAL A 3 -24.74 -27.15 -54.26
C VAL A 3 -25.18 -26.49 -55.57
N LYS A 4 -26.06 -27.16 -56.30
CA LYS A 4 -26.60 -26.76 -57.59
C LYS A 4 -27.35 -25.43 -57.46
N ARG A 5 -27.15 -24.57 -58.46
CA ARG A 5 -28.01 -23.43 -58.77
C ARG A 5 -29.20 -23.99 -59.54
N ASP A 6 -30.36 -24.09 -58.90
CA ASP A 6 -31.62 -24.27 -59.60
C ASP A 6 -32.64 -23.30 -58.97
N ASP A 7 -33.40 -22.66 -59.85
CA ASP A 7 -34.61 -21.84 -59.63
C ASP A 7 -34.45 -20.34 -59.33
N VAL A 8 -33.77 -19.66 -60.26
CA VAL A 8 -34.03 -18.24 -60.56
C VAL A 8 -35.34 -18.13 -61.35
N GLU A 9 -36.50 -18.32 -60.70
CA GLU A 9 -37.79 -17.90 -61.26
C GLU A 9 -38.92 -17.98 -60.19
N SER A 10 -38.73 -17.27 -59.08
CA SER A 10 -39.83 -16.86 -58.19
C SER A 10 -39.38 -15.70 -57.31
N ILE A 11 -39.01 -14.59 -57.93
CA ILE A 11 -39.00 -13.31 -57.23
C ILE A 11 -40.45 -12.83 -57.23
N PRO A 12 -41.18 -12.85 -56.09
CA PRO A 12 -42.46 -12.15 -56.03
C PRO A 12 -42.16 -10.70 -56.40
N ASN A 13 -42.84 -10.21 -57.42
CA ASN A 13 -42.71 -8.86 -57.95
C ASN A 13 -42.85 -7.87 -56.78
N LEU A 14 -41.72 -7.39 -56.27
CA LEU A 14 -41.69 -6.37 -55.22
C LEU A 14 -42.26 -5.13 -55.87
N LYS A 15 -43.55 -4.88 -55.60
CA LYS A 15 -44.22 -3.62 -55.92
C LYS A 15 -43.29 -2.48 -55.51
N PRO A 16 -43.07 -1.46 -56.36
CA PRO A 16 -42.32 -0.29 -55.97
C PRO A 16 -42.98 0.29 -54.73
N LEU A 17 -42.24 0.30 -53.62
CA LEU A 17 -42.71 0.84 -52.36
C LEU A 17 -43.14 2.29 -52.61
N SER A 18 -44.33 2.65 -52.14
CA SER A 18 -44.81 4.03 -52.24
C SER A 18 -43.75 4.97 -51.65
N LYS A 19 -43.49 6.12 -52.28
CA LYS A 19 -42.51 7.13 -51.80
C LYS A 19 -42.70 7.51 -50.32
N GLY A 20 -43.87 7.24 -49.73
CA GLY A 20 -44.14 7.42 -48.30
C GLY A 20 -43.65 6.29 -47.39
N GLU A 21 -43.81 5.02 -47.79
CA GLU A 21 -43.53 3.85 -46.93
C GLU A 21 -42.03 3.64 -46.68
N GLY A 22 -41.18 3.97 -47.66
CA GLY A 22 -39.72 3.91 -47.50
C GLY A 22 -39.20 4.95 -46.51
N ASN A 23 -39.82 6.14 -46.51
CA ASN A 23 -39.49 7.21 -45.58
C ASN A 23 -39.96 6.90 -44.16
N GLU A 24 -41.12 6.27 -43.99
CA GLU A 24 -41.59 5.85 -42.66
C GLU A 24 -40.71 4.74 -42.08
N ARG A 25 -40.27 3.77 -42.88
CA ARG A 25 -39.36 2.71 -42.42
C ARG A 25 -37.99 3.25 -42.02
N LEU A 26 -37.47 4.25 -42.74
CA LEU A 26 -36.23 4.93 -42.37
C LEU A 26 -36.39 5.73 -41.09
N LYS A 27 -37.50 6.48 -40.93
CA LYS A 27 -37.82 7.20 -39.69
C LYS A 27 -37.94 6.27 -38.49
N LEU A 28 -38.60 5.12 -38.65
CA LEU A 28 -38.73 4.14 -37.56
C LEU A 28 -37.37 3.60 -37.11
N LYS A 29 -36.48 3.26 -38.06
CA LYS A 29 -35.10 2.83 -37.74
C LYS A 29 -34.29 3.90 -37.03
N ILE A 30 -34.45 5.18 -37.41
CA ILE A 30 -33.78 6.30 -36.74
C ILE A 30 -34.27 6.41 -35.29
N VAL A 31 -35.59 6.33 -35.06
CA VAL A 31 -36.16 6.33 -33.70
C VAL A 31 -35.64 5.15 -32.87
N ASP A 32 -35.54 3.95 -33.45
CA ASP A 32 -34.98 2.78 -32.77
C ASP A 32 -33.50 2.98 -32.39
N PHE A 33 -32.71 3.60 -33.26
CA PHE A 33 -31.30 3.92 -32.97
C PHE A 33 -31.18 5.01 -31.89
N ASP A 34 -31.97 6.07 -31.96
CA ASP A 34 -31.96 7.15 -30.95
C ASP A 34 -32.33 6.61 -29.57
N ALA A 35 -33.32 5.72 -29.51
CA ALA A 35 -33.72 5.05 -28.26
C ALA A 35 -32.59 4.20 -27.67
N GLU A 36 -31.86 3.47 -28.52
CA GLU A 36 -30.72 2.65 -28.08
C GLU A 36 -29.53 3.50 -27.62
N ILE A 37 -29.23 4.62 -28.30
CA ILE A 37 -28.17 5.54 -27.88
C ILE A 37 -28.47 6.12 -26.49
N LEU A 38 -29.70 6.58 -26.26
CA LEU A 38 -30.11 7.09 -24.96
C LEU A 38 -29.98 6.02 -23.87
N ARG A 39 -30.43 4.78 -24.16
CA ARG A 39 -30.30 3.66 -23.23
C ARG A 39 -28.85 3.42 -22.83
N MET A 40 -27.94 3.36 -23.80
CA MET A 40 -26.51 3.17 -23.53
C MET A 40 -25.91 4.33 -22.73
N ASN A 41 -26.29 5.58 -23.03
CA ASN A 41 -25.80 6.75 -22.30
C ASN A 41 -26.21 6.72 -20.83
N TYR A 42 -27.46 6.36 -20.51
CA TYR A 42 -27.89 6.22 -19.11
C TYR A 42 -27.18 5.07 -18.39
N GLU A 43 -26.93 3.95 -19.07
CA GLU A 43 -26.15 2.84 -18.50
C GLU A 43 -24.70 3.25 -18.23
N ALA A 44 -24.06 3.93 -19.18
CA ALA A 44 -22.72 4.47 -19.04
C ALA A 44 -22.63 5.48 -17.90
N LEU A 45 -23.61 6.39 -17.79
CA LEU A 45 -23.69 7.34 -16.68
C LEU A 45 -23.75 6.62 -15.34
N GLY A 46 -24.64 5.64 -15.18
CA GLY A 46 -24.74 4.84 -13.96
C GLY A 46 -23.46 4.08 -13.64
N CYS A 47 -22.72 3.61 -14.66
CA CYS A 47 -21.39 3.03 -14.46
C CYS A 47 -20.38 4.05 -13.95
N THR A 48 -20.34 5.26 -14.54
CA THR A 48 -19.40 6.31 -14.11
C THR A 48 -19.68 6.81 -12.70
N HIS A 49 -20.94 6.94 -12.28
CA HIS A 49 -21.28 7.28 -10.90
C HIS A 49 -20.77 6.23 -9.90
N ARG A 50 -20.95 4.94 -10.21
CA ARG A 50 -20.41 3.87 -9.35
C ARG A 50 -18.90 3.92 -9.28
N MET A 51 -18.24 4.15 -10.41
CA MET A 51 -16.79 4.22 -10.48
C MET A 51 -16.22 5.39 -9.67
N VAL A 52 -16.84 6.58 -9.75
CA VAL A 52 -16.48 7.73 -8.91
C VAL A 52 -16.61 7.36 -7.43
N ALA A 53 -17.77 6.85 -7.01
CA ALA A 53 -18.02 6.53 -5.61
C ALA A 53 -17.07 5.45 -5.07
N GLU A 54 -16.78 4.41 -5.85
CA GLU A 54 -15.84 3.36 -5.47
C GLU A 54 -14.40 3.87 -5.36
N LEU A 55 -13.95 4.73 -6.28
CA LEU A 55 -12.60 5.28 -6.24
C LEU A 55 -12.42 6.31 -5.13
N GLU A 56 -13.42 7.15 -4.84
CA GLU A 56 -13.37 8.06 -3.69
C GLU A 56 -13.24 7.28 -2.38
N LYS A 57 -14.02 6.21 -2.22
CA LYS A 57 -13.91 5.31 -1.08
C LYS A 57 -12.53 4.65 -0.99
N MET A 58 -12.01 4.13 -2.11
CA MET A 58 -10.68 3.51 -2.16
C MET A 58 -9.57 4.51 -1.82
N ASN A 59 -9.70 5.76 -2.25
CA ASN A 59 -8.76 6.81 -1.94
C ASN A 59 -8.78 7.15 -0.43
N GLU A 60 -9.95 7.26 0.19
CA GLU A 60 -10.08 7.45 1.65
C GLU A 60 -9.45 6.27 2.43
N GLU A 61 -9.78 5.03 2.05
CA GLU A 61 -9.20 3.83 2.65
C GLU A 61 -7.67 3.77 2.46
N GLY A 62 -7.16 4.21 1.30
CA GLY A 62 -5.74 4.30 1.00
C GLY A 62 -5.02 5.31 1.90
N VAL A 63 -5.60 6.50 2.11
CA VAL A 63 -5.06 7.52 3.02
C VAL A 63 -5.02 7.00 4.46
N MET A 64 -6.10 6.35 4.91
CA MET A 64 -6.15 5.75 6.25
C MET A 64 -5.12 4.64 6.43
N THR A 65 -4.90 3.83 5.38
CA THR A 65 -3.86 2.78 5.38
C THR A 65 -2.47 3.38 5.49
N LEU A 66 -2.18 4.44 4.74
CA LEU A 66 -0.89 5.12 4.81
C LEU A 66 -0.65 5.72 6.21
N SER A 67 -1.64 6.38 6.79
CA SER A 67 -1.54 6.92 8.15
C SER A 67 -1.33 5.82 9.21
N ALA A 68 -2.00 4.67 9.04
CA ALA A 68 -1.81 3.53 9.92
C ALA A 68 -0.38 2.96 9.82
N LEU A 69 0.19 2.89 8.61
CA LEU A 69 1.57 2.46 8.39
C LEU A 69 2.59 3.43 9.01
N GLU A 70 2.38 4.75 8.90
CA GLU A 70 3.23 5.75 9.56
C GLU A 70 3.23 5.58 11.09
N ASN A 71 2.05 5.39 11.68
CA ASN A 71 1.93 5.14 13.12
C ASN A 71 2.54 3.80 13.54
N GLN A 72 2.45 2.76 12.70
CA GLN A 72 3.15 1.50 12.93
C GLN A 72 4.67 1.68 12.88
N ASP A 73 5.19 2.48 11.94
CA ASP A 73 6.62 2.75 11.83
C ASP A 73 7.18 3.44 13.09
N GLU A 74 6.46 4.43 13.64
CA GLU A 74 6.84 5.08 14.91
C GLU A 74 6.79 4.10 16.09
N GLN A 75 5.81 3.18 16.11
CA GLN A 75 5.74 2.14 17.13
C GLN A 75 6.92 1.16 17.04
N LEU A 76 7.35 0.80 15.84
CA LEU A 76 8.54 -0.03 15.63
C LEU A 76 9.80 0.69 16.14
N ASP A 77 9.94 2.00 15.92
CA ASP A 77 11.07 2.77 16.46
C ASP A 77 11.10 2.77 17.99
N LYS A 78 9.92 2.95 18.62
CA LYS A 78 9.79 2.86 20.09
C LYS A 78 10.12 1.47 20.59
N LEU A 79 9.70 0.43 19.88
CA LEU A 79 10.00 -0.96 20.22
C LEU A 79 11.50 -1.25 20.11
N GLU A 80 12.15 -0.86 19.01
CA GLU A 80 13.60 -1.01 18.81
C GLU A 80 14.38 -0.31 19.94
N ALA A 81 13.99 0.91 20.32
CA ALA A 81 14.59 1.64 21.43
C ALA A 81 14.40 0.95 22.80
N ASN A 82 13.19 0.46 23.10
CA ASN A 82 12.91 -0.25 24.33
C ASN A 82 13.72 -1.55 24.44
N LEU A 83 13.86 -2.28 23.33
CA LEU A 83 14.66 -3.50 23.28
C LEU A 83 16.16 -3.23 23.47
N HIS A 84 16.67 -2.12 22.94
CA HIS A 84 18.04 -1.69 23.24
C HIS A 84 18.23 -1.41 24.72
N GLN A 85 17.27 -0.73 25.36
CA GLN A 85 17.31 -0.50 26.81
C GLN A 85 17.27 -1.81 27.60
N ILE A 86 16.39 -2.76 27.24
CA ILE A 86 16.31 -4.07 27.88
C ILE A 86 17.65 -4.80 27.76
N ASN A 87 18.26 -4.80 26.58
CA ASN A 87 19.56 -5.43 26.38
C ASN A 87 20.66 -4.80 27.24
N ASP A 88 20.67 -3.47 27.37
CA ASP A 88 21.60 -2.76 28.27
C ASP A 88 21.36 -3.10 29.75
N ASP A 89 20.09 -3.18 30.17
CA ASP A 89 19.70 -3.56 31.53
C ASP A 89 20.11 -5.00 31.85
N ILE A 90 19.90 -5.96 30.92
CA ILE A 90 20.38 -7.34 31.06
C ILE A 90 21.91 -7.37 31.18
N SER A 91 22.62 -6.55 30.41
CA SER A 91 24.09 -6.44 30.50
C SER A 91 24.54 -5.90 31.87
N ALA A 92 23.84 -4.92 32.43
CA ALA A 92 24.11 -4.41 33.77
C ALA A 92 23.86 -5.48 34.85
N VAL A 93 22.72 -6.16 34.79
CA VAL A 93 22.34 -7.24 35.72
C VAL A 93 23.37 -8.38 35.67
N THR A 94 23.78 -8.83 34.48
CA THR A 94 24.80 -9.88 34.34
C THR A 94 26.16 -9.46 34.90
N SER A 95 26.55 -8.19 34.75
CA SER A 95 27.76 -7.64 35.38
C SER A 95 27.69 -7.69 36.91
N ASP A 96 26.55 -7.31 37.49
CA ASP A 96 26.36 -7.28 38.93
C ASP A 96 26.29 -8.68 39.55
N ILE A 97 25.61 -9.63 38.89
CA ILE A 97 25.65 -11.05 39.25
C ILE A 97 27.09 -11.56 39.27
N THR A 98 27.89 -11.25 38.24
CA THR A 98 29.29 -11.66 38.16
C THR A 98 30.14 -11.06 39.29
N LYS A 99 29.82 -9.84 39.77
CA LYS A 99 30.47 -9.24 40.94
C LYS A 99 30.05 -9.94 42.24
N MET A 100 28.78 -10.32 42.36
CA MET A 100 28.27 -11.06 43.52
C MET A 100 28.93 -12.45 43.62
N GLU A 101 29.03 -13.19 42.51
CA GLU A 101 29.77 -14.45 42.45
C GLU A 101 31.22 -14.29 42.97
N ARG A 102 31.91 -13.21 42.59
CA ARG A 102 33.29 -12.93 43.06
C ARG A 102 33.37 -12.54 44.53
N CYS A 103 32.34 -11.89 45.07
CA CYS A 103 32.30 -11.48 46.48
C CYS A 103 32.10 -12.69 47.42
N CYS A 104 31.38 -13.72 46.96
CA CYS A 104 31.04 -14.88 47.78
C CYS A 104 32.09 -16.02 47.77
N CYS A 105 33.11 -15.99 46.92
CA CYS A 105 34.07 -17.10 46.77
C CYS A 105 35.41 -16.97 47.54
N PHE A 106 35.58 -16.00 48.46
CA PHE A 106 36.78 -15.93 49.30
C PHE A 106 36.45 -15.67 50.77
N PRO A 107 36.56 -16.68 51.66
CA PRO A 107 36.45 -16.49 53.10
C PRO A 107 37.56 -15.59 53.72
N VAL A 108 38.51 -15.08 52.93
CA VAL A 108 39.77 -14.47 53.43
C VAL A 108 40.02 -13.04 52.90
N LEU A 109 39.24 -12.51 51.94
CA LEU A 109 39.58 -11.23 51.27
C LEU A 109 38.49 -10.15 51.34
N CYS A 110 37.79 -10.04 52.47
CA CYS A 110 36.99 -8.86 52.80
C CYS A 110 37.82 -7.89 53.67
N LEU A 111 38.77 -7.16 53.07
CA LEU A 111 39.43 -6.00 53.67
C LEU A 111 39.19 -4.75 52.80
N PRO A 112 39.00 -3.55 53.39
CA PRO A 112 38.54 -2.38 52.66
C PRO A 112 39.72 -1.69 51.95
N LEU A 113 40.02 -2.10 50.71
CA LEU A 113 41.03 -1.44 49.89
C LEU A 113 40.39 -0.52 48.84
N ARG A 114 40.40 0.75 49.25
CA ARG A 114 40.34 2.01 48.49
C ARG A 114 40.22 1.90 46.96
N ARG A 115 39.14 2.52 46.48
CA ARG A 115 38.86 2.98 45.11
C ARG A 115 40.12 3.27 44.28
N PHE A 116 40.30 2.52 43.20
CA PHE A 116 41.08 2.96 42.05
C PHE A 116 40.10 3.40 40.94
N ARG A 117 39.93 4.72 40.80
CA ARG A 117 39.27 5.32 39.64
C ARG A 117 40.10 4.98 38.39
N ARG A 118 39.50 4.30 37.43
CA ARG A 118 40.00 4.27 36.05
C ARG A 118 39.01 5.06 35.18
N ASN A 119 39.40 6.30 34.88
CA ASN A 119 38.90 7.03 33.73
C ASN A 119 39.47 6.34 32.48
N LYS A 120 38.62 6.04 31.49
CA LYS A 120 39.04 6.02 30.09
C LYS A 120 37.82 6.22 29.18
N ASP A 121 37.65 7.49 28.85
CA ASP A 121 37.26 8.10 27.58
C ASP A 121 36.44 7.29 26.58
N LYS A 122 35.30 7.91 26.26
CA LYS A 122 34.35 7.57 25.20
C LYS A 122 35.01 7.78 23.83
N GLU A 123 34.85 6.80 22.94
CA GLU A 123 34.96 7.02 21.49
C GLU A 123 33.77 6.33 20.82
N SER A 124 32.74 7.13 20.55
CA SER A 124 31.55 6.74 19.78
C SER A 124 31.84 6.98 18.30
N ASN A 125 32.14 5.93 17.55
CA ASN A 125 32.23 6.00 16.10
C ASN A 125 30.84 5.71 15.51
N ILE A 126 30.00 6.75 15.43
CA ILE A 126 28.72 6.70 14.73
C ILE A 126 29.04 6.69 13.23
N ARG A 127 28.97 5.52 12.60
CA ARG A 127 28.87 5.44 11.15
C ARG A 127 27.51 5.98 10.76
N ALA A 128 27.50 7.15 10.14
CA ALA A 128 26.37 7.68 9.42
C ALA A 128 25.94 6.64 8.36
N VAL A 129 24.76 6.05 8.59
CA VAL A 129 24.08 5.23 7.59
C VAL A 129 23.61 6.20 6.52
N ALA A 130 24.21 6.09 5.33
CA ALA A 130 23.77 6.86 4.18
C ALA A 130 22.33 6.46 3.86
N SER A 131 21.40 7.40 4.09
CA SER A 131 20.03 7.30 3.62
C SER A 131 20.06 7.27 2.09
N SER A 132 20.01 6.07 1.52
CA SER A 132 19.73 5.88 0.10
C SER A 132 18.29 6.28 -0.15
N SER A 133 18.07 7.57 -0.42
CA SER A 133 16.81 8.05 -0.94
C SER A 133 16.59 7.35 -2.29
N ILE A 134 15.69 6.38 -2.32
CA ILE A 134 15.15 5.86 -3.59
C ILE A 134 14.37 7.02 -4.20
N VAL A 135 15.02 7.73 -5.12
CA VAL A 135 14.35 8.73 -5.95
C VAL A 135 13.50 7.98 -6.96
N VAL A 136 12.27 7.64 -6.58
CA VAL A 136 11.26 7.20 -7.55
C VAL A 136 10.99 8.41 -8.43
N LYS A 137 11.51 8.36 -9.65
CA LYS A 137 11.33 9.41 -10.65
C LYS A 137 9.88 9.36 -11.11
N HIS A 138 9.01 10.14 -10.47
CA HIS A 138 7.63 10.33 -10.91
C HIS A 138 7.64 10.90 -12.33
N ARG A 139 7.35 10.06 -13.31
CA ARG A 139 6.98 10.53 -14.63
C ARG A 139 5.56 11.05 -14.50
N PRO A 140 5.27 12.34 -14.76
CA PRO A 140 3.89 12.81 -14.73
C PRO A 140 3.10 11.96 -15.73
N SER A 141 2.01 11.36 -15.26
CA SER A 141 1.01 10.72 -16.11
C SER A 141 0.64 11.76 -17.18
N GLN A 142 0.88 11.46 -18.45
CA GLN A 142 0.44 12.35 -19.53
C GLN A 142 -1.07 12.43 -19.44
N LYS A 143 -1.61 13.62 -19.14
CA LYS A 143 -3.04 13.85 -19.23
C LYS A 143 -3.47 13.48 -20.65
N PRO A 144 -4.47 12.61 -20.84
CA PRO A 144 -5.04 12.44 -22.16
C PRO A 144 -5.60 13.79 -22.58
N ASP A 145 -4.99 14.42 -23.58
CA ASP A 145 -5.31 15.77 -24.05
C ASP A 145 -6.54 15.75 -25.00
N GLY A 146 -7.49 14.86 -24.71
CA GLY A 146 -8.65 14.57 -25.55
C GLY A 146 -9.81 14.03 -24.74
N ALA A 147 -11.01 14.11 -25.32
CA ALA A 147 -12.23 13.61 -24.69
C ALA A 147 -12.11 12.10 -24.39
N PHE A 148 -12.54 11.68 -23.21
CA PHE A 148 -12.60 10.29 -22.80
C PHE A 148 -13.64 9.51 -23.60
N ILE A 149 -14.73 10.16 -24.00
CA ILE A 149 -15.75 9.58 -24.87
C ILE A 149 -15.95 10.36 -26.17
N PRO A 150 -16.21 9.66 -27.30
CA PRO A 150 -16.64 10.31 -28.53
C PRO A 150 -18.07 10.85 -28.36
N ARG A 151 -18.26 12.15 -28.60
CA ARG A 151 -19.59 12.79 -28.59
C ARG A 151 -20.41 12.34 -29.79
N LEU A 152 -21.61 11.84 -29.55
CA LEU A 152 -22.50 11.34 -30.60
C LEU A 152 -23.79 12.14 -30.68
N THR A 153 -24.37 12.46 -29.52
CA THR A 153 -25.63 13.22 -29.44
C THR A 153 -25.44 14.63 -28.86
N ASP A 154 -24.26 14.94 -28.32
CA ASP A 154 -23.93 16.23 -27.69
C ASP A 154 -24.96 16.61 -26.61
N THR A 155 -25.35 15.60 -25.83
CA THR A 155 -26.32 15.75 -24.76
C THR A 155 -25.63 16.06 -23.44
N VAL A 156 -26.34 16.71 -22.52
CA VAL A 156 -25.87 17.00 -21.15
C VAL A 156 -25.44 15.71 -20.42
N VAL A 157 -26.03 14.56 -20.76
CA VAL A 157 -25.63 13.26 -20.20
C VAL A 157 -24.23 12.86 -20.67
N GLU A 158 -23.89 13.07 -21.95
CA GLU A 158 -22.54 12.82 -22.47
C GLU A 158 -21.52 13.77 -21.79
N ASP A 159 -21.89 15.03 -21.53
CA ASP A 159 -21.06 15.96 -20.75
C ASP A 159 -20.81 15.46 -19.32
N GLU A 160 -21.85 14.96 -18.63
CA GLU A 160 -21.71 14.43 -17.27
C GLU A 160 -20.85 13.15 -17.23
N ILE A 161 -20.99 12.28 -18.23
CA ILE A 161 -20.14 11.09 -18.35
C ILE A 161 -18.67 11.50 -18.51
N GLU A 162 -18.39 12.49 -19.37
CA GLU A 162 -17.04 13.01 -19.58
C GLU A 162 -16.43 13.61 -18.30
N ASP A 163 -17.20 14.41 -17.56
CA ASP A 163 -16.78 15.00 -16.29
C ASP A 163 -16.51 13.92 -15.22
N ASN A 164 -17.38 12.92 -15.11
CA ASN A 164 -17.18 11.79 -14.18
C ASN A 164 -15.92 10.99 -14.55
N LEU A 165 -15.66 10.73 -15.83
CA LEU A 165 -14.46 10.01 -16.29
C LEU A 165 -13.19 10.82 -16.02
N ARG A 166 -13.26 12.15 -16.14
CA ARG A 166 -12.15 13.02 -15.77
C ARG A 166 -11.88 12.96 -14.27
N GLN A 167 -12.91 13.03 -13.43
CA GLN A 167 -12.77 12.89 -11.99
C GLN A 167 -12.16 11.54 -11.62
N VAL A 168 -12.62 10.46 -12.26
CA VAL A 168 -12.08 9.11 -12.09
C VAL A 168 -10.59 9.07 -12.42
N ASN A 169 -10.18 9.66 -13.53
CA ASN A 169 -8.76 9.70 -13.90
C ASN A 169 -7.92 10.45 -12.86
N GLU A 170 -8.41 11.57 -12.35
CA GLU A 170 -7.72 12.35 -11.30
C GLU A 170 -7.62 11.55 -9.99
N THR A 171 -8.71 10.90 -9.54
CA THR A 171 -8.70 10.06 -8.34
C THR A 171 -7.83 8.81 -8.51
N LEU A 172 -7.78 8.23 -9.71
CA LEU A 172 -6.92 7.08 -10.00
C LEU A 172 -5.43 7.45 -9.94
N ASP A 173 -5.05 8.63 -10.44
CA ASP A 173 -3.69 9.14 -10.28
C ASP A 173 -3.33 9.33 -8.80
N ASN A 174 -4.26 9.85 -7.97
CA ASN A 174 -4.06 9.95 -6.52
C ASN A 174 -3.88 8.58 -5.85
N ILE A 175 -4.74 7.60 -6.17
CA ILE A 175 -4.62 6.22 -5.67
C ILE A 175 -3.29 5.60 -6.08
N LYS A 176 -2.82 5.85 -7.30
CA LYS A 176 -1.51 5.40 -7.76
C LYS A 176 -0.37 6.00 -6.92
N HIS A 177 -0.45 7.28 -6.56
CA HIS A 177 0.50 7.89 -5.66
C HIS A 177 0.47 7.24 -4.27
N LEU A 178 -0.72 7.05 -3.69
CA LEU A 178 -0.89 6.35 -2.41
C LEU A 178 -0.32 4.93 -2.45
N ALA A 179 -0.55 4.18 -3.52
CA ALA A 179 -0.02 2.83 -3.69
C ALA A 179 1.51 2.81 -3.72
N VAL A 180 2.14 3.80 -4.36
CA VAL A 180 3.60 3.97 -4.34
C VAL A 180 4.09 4.27 -2.93
N ASP A 181 3.44 5.20 -2.22
CA ASP A 181 3.85 5.59 -0.88
C ASP A 181 3.70 4.45 0.13
N ILE A 182 2.58 3.71 0.08
CA ILE A 182 2.35 2.49 0.86
C ILE A 182 3.46 1.48 0.60
N ASN A 183 3.81 1.23 -0.67
CA ASN A 183 4.86 0.29 -1.02
C ASN A 183 6.25 0.73 -0.49
N VAL A 184 6.56 2.03 -0.54
CA VAL A 184 7.80 2.58 0.02
C VAL A 184 7.84 2.38 1.53
N GLN A 185 6.76 2.69 2.25
CA GLN A 185 6.69 2.49 3.70
C GLN A 185 6.86 1.02 4.09
N LEU A 186 6.20 0.10 3.40
CA LEU A 186 6.37 -1.34 3.63
C LEU A 186 7.83 -1.79 3.40
N SER A 187 8.48 -1.29 2.35
CA SER A 187 9.88 -1.61 2.04
C SER A 187 10.86 -1.09 3.11
N ILE A 188 10.50 -0.03 3.83
CA ILE A 188 11.28 0.51 4.95
C ILE A 188 11.05 -0.30 6.23
N GLN A 189 9.80 -0.70 6.46
CA GLN A 189 9.41 -1.45 7.66
C GLN A 189 9.92 -2.89 7.66
N GLU A 190 9.97 -3.57 6.51
CA GLU A 190 10.44 -4.96 6.38
C GLU A 190 11.81 -5.20 7.06
N PRO A 191 12.90 -4.49 6.71
CA PRO A 191 14.19 -4.69 7.39
C PRO A 191 14.20 -4.17 8.84
N LYS A 192 13.29 -3.26 9.23
CA LYS A 192 13.16 -2.81 10.62
C LYS A 192 12.62 -3.93 11.51
N ILE A 193 11.60 -4.64 11.03
CA ILE A 193 11.03 -5.81 11.71
C ILE A 193 12.10 -6.90 11.89
N ASP A 194 12.92 -7.17 10.87
CA ASP A 194 14.01 -8.15 10.99
C ASP A 194 15.03 -7.77 12.08
N ARG A 195 15.42 -6.49 12.17
CA ARG A 195 16.33 -6.02 13.23
C ARG A 195 15.71 -6.18 14.61
N ILE A 196 14.45 -5.79 14.77
CA ILE A 196 13.70 -5.93 16.02
C ILE A 196 13.61 -7.40 16.42
N GLN A 197 13.29 -8.30 15.49
CA GLN A 197 13.21 -9.73 15.77
C GLN A 197 14.54 -10.28 16.28
N ASN A 198 15.65 -9.95 15.61
CA ASN A 198 16.98 -10.35 16.07
C ASN A 198 17.29 -9.81 17.47
N LEU A 199 16.92 -8.57 17.76
CA LEU A 199 17.17 -7.94 19.06
C LEU A 199 16.32 -8.59 20.17
N ILE A 200 15.07 -8.96 19.87
CA ILE A 200 14.20 -9.74 20.77
C ILE A 200 14.86 -11.09 21.08
N ASP A 201 15.26 -11.85 20.06
CA ASP A 201 15.86 -13.18 20.24
C ASP A 201 17.13 -13.10 21.10
N THR A 202 17.99 -12.10 20.86
CA THR A 202 19.20 -11.90 21.68
C THR A 202 18.88 -11.51 23.11
N SER A 203 17.87 -10.67 23.31
CA SER A 203 17.48 -10.19 24.64
C SER A 203 16.86 -11.33 25.46
N ASP A 204 16.03 -12.16 24.84
CA ASP A 204 15.39 -13.31 25.48
C ASP A 204 16.44 -14.33 25.96
N LEU A 205 17.36 -14.72 25.09
CA LEU A 205 18.48 -15.62 25.45
C LEU A 205 19.36 -15.04 26.56
N ALA A 206 19.65 -13.74 26.52
CA ALA A 206 20.46 -13.08 27.53
C ALA A 206 19.73 -13.00 28.88
N MET A 207 18.42 -12.74 28.87
CA MET A 207 17.57 -12.71 30.05
C MET A 207 17.49 -14.07 30.71
N ASP A 208 17.26 -15.14 29.94
CA ASP A 208 17.23 -16.51 30.44
C ASP A 208 18.56 -16.90 31.10
N GLY A 209 19.69 -16.57 30.46
CA GLY A 209 21.01 -16.82 31.02
C GLY A 209 21.27 -16.05 32.32
N ALA A 210 20.83 -14.78 32.40
CA ALA A 210 20.91 -14.00 33.63
C ALA A 210 20.05 -14.61 34.74
N ASN A 211 18.81 -14.99 34.43
CA ASN A 211 17.88 -15.61 35.35
C ASN A 211 18.41 -16.95 35.90
N GLU A 212 19.03 -17.78 35.06
CA GLU A 212 19.64 -19.03 35.51
C GLU A 212 20.79 -18.79 36.50
N LYS A 213 21.66 -17.79 36.24
CA LYS A 213 22.74 -17.43 37.18
C LYS A 213 22.21 -16.93 38.52
N VAL A 214 21.19 -16.06 38.51
CA VAL A 214 20.52 -15.61 39.75
C VAL A 214 19.96 -16.80 40.51
N LYS A 215 19.29 -17.73 39.83
CA LYS A 215 18.72 -18.92 40.46
C LYS A 215 19.80 -19.79 41.12
N ARG A 216 20.96 -19.94 40.49
CA ARG A 216 22.12 -20.64 41.10
C ARG A 216 22.61 -19.93 42.35
N LEU A 217 22.79 -18.61 42.30
CA LEU A 217 23.21 -17.80 43.46
C LEU A 217 22.23 -17.86 44.66
N LEU A 218 20.95 -18.08 44.40
CA LEU A 218 19.93 -18.21 45.46
C LEU A 218 19.78 -19.64 45.98
N SER A 219 20.29 -20.64 45.25
CA SER A 219 20.18 -22.05 45.62
C SER A 219 21.41 -22.57 46.38
N ASP A 220 22.54 -21.83 46.33
CA ASP A 220 23.73 -22.02 47.16
C ASP A 220 23.60 -21.25 48.50
#